data_AF-A0A9P9S7B9-F1
#
_entry.id   AF-A0A9P9S7B9-F1
#
_cell.length_a   1.000
_cell.length_b   1.000
_cell.length_c   1.000
_cell.angle_alpha   90.00
_cell.angle_beta   90.00
_cell.angle_gamma   90.00
#
_symmetry.space_group_name_H-M   'P 1'
#
loop_
_entity.id
_entity.type
_entity.pdbx_description
1 polymer ?
#
loop_
_entity_poly.entity_id
_entity_poly.type
_entity_poly.pdbx_seq_one_letter_code
_entity_poly.pdbx_strand_id
1 'polypeptide(L)'
;MSIYLFSAGKHAKFSTHARHKPISIPRHLFNIVRGASDAVDALQLFLKLLNEEEIDKSSPGYLAFDAHVGDTSCQLRACMLLEILNRYRQQGSSAMEARHIQRTIEILKKVIENARTLCQDICNLAATKAAPETLEISKHGMTIDEILQRLEWTDLRTPHRNQKGSNATQFSSAPSSVVSRSTSRDRLSEGSVGNTNTIASSATSISDATPVEQHEKQSEIPSIVFAEASSDYWEPWDWHQVVHFLVYSYILSKYKHFIVRANTSDDQVNINSRPNIESVIRENICWDLSQVTDAALDELHQSCRPHLVICGNSLDGETAEYLERLPTARLHKDDNCEDNVQHCRDLLASDQDRNVLAIFADHRHYAFPLTGEEGSLGEDTVIYGIMDDVAPGLSKQLQASKEEARELGTGPSMKLFMWQHVALEAPGRFLHLLHKADRPILIGAPVLKHDPVRL
;
A
#
# COMPACT_ATOMS: atom_id res chain seq x y z
N MET A 1 -9.37 -12.97 -5.19
CA MET A 1 -9.61 -14.19 -4.37
C MET A 1 -9.80 -13.85 -2.90
N SER A 2 -8.93 -13.04 -2.27
CA SER A 2 -9.17 -12.49 -0.91
C SER A 2 -10.38 -11.57 -0.80
N ILE A 3 -10.79 -10.95 -1.91
CA ILE A 3 -11.97 -10.07 -2.07
C ILE A 3 -13.27 -10.57 -1.42
N TYR A 4 -13.46 -11.90 -1.29
CA TYR A 4 -14.66 -12.47 -0.68
C TYR A 4 -14.67 -12.35 0.85
N LEU A 5 -13.49 -12.34 1.47
CA LEU A 5 -13.32 -12.28 2.92
C LEU A 5 -12.87 -10.88 3.36
N PHE A 6 -12.07 -10.23 2.53
CA PHE A 6 -11.55 -8.89 2.73
C PHE A 6 -11.94 -8.09 1.49
N SER A 7 -12.94 -7.21 1.59
CA SER A 7 -13.34 -6.36 0.47
C SER A 7 -12.34 -5.21 0.28
N ALA A 8 -11.87 -5.00 -0.96
CA ALA A 8 -10.87 -3.98 -1.30
C ALA A 8 -11.53 -2.62 -1.58
N GLY A 9 -12.23 -2.05 -0.59
CA GLY A 9 -12.86 -0.74 -0.69
C GLY A 9 -14.20 -0.72 -1.46
N LYS A 10 -14.74 0.48 -1.68
CA LYS A 10 -16.11 0.72 -2.17
C LYS A 10 -16.37 0.15 -3.58
N HIS A 11 -15.32 -0.01 -4.39
CA HIS A 11 -15.38 -0.45 -5.78
C HIS A 11 -15.19 -1.96 -5.98
N ALA A 12 -14.83 -2.71 -4.92
CA ALA A 12 -14.71 -4.17 -4.97
C ALA A 12 -16.04 -4.90 -4.77
N LYS A 13 -17.17 -4.21 -4.94
CA LYS A 13 -18.52 -4.78 -4.86
C LYS A 13 -18.75 -5.69 -6.06
N PHE A 14 -18.27 -6.93 -5.96
CA PHE A 14 -18.89 -8.02 -6.70
C PHE A 14 -20.36 -8.03 -6.31
N SER A 15 -21.26 -8.24 -7.27
CA SER A 15 -22.68 -8.45 -6.98
C SER A 15 -22.80 -9.70 -6.10
N THR A 16 -22.74 -9.53 -4.79
CA THR A 16 -22.87 -10.64 -3.82
C THR A 16 -24.28 -11.22 -3.88
N HIS A 17 -25.24 -10.43 -4.35
CA HIS A 17 -26.64 -10.80 -4.55
C HIS A 17 -26.88 -11.73 -5.76
N ALA A 18 -25.90 -11.91 -6.65
CA ALA A 18 -26.05 -12.86 -7.75
C ALA A 18 -26.09 -14.29 -7.22
N ARG A 19 -27.17 -15.03 -7.52
CA ARG A 19 -27.28 -16.44 -7.16
C ARG A 19 -26.40 -17.30 -8.08
N HIS A 20 -25.58 -18.15 -7.46
CA HIS A 20 -24.67 -19.06 -8.15
C HIS A 20 -25.21 -20.49 -8.12
N LYS A 21 -25.42 -21.08 -9.31
CA LYS A 21 -25.94 -22.46 -9.46
C LYS A 21 -25.11 -23.44 -8.61
N PRO A 22 -25.71 -24.52 -8.08
CA PRO A 22 -25.01 -25.49 -7.22
C PRO A 22 -23.68 -26.00 -7.79
N ILE A 23 -23.62 -26.24 -9.11
CA ILE A 23 -22.41 -26.68 -9.82
C ILE A 23 -21.22 -25.70 -9.77
N SER A 24 -21.47 -24.42 -9.48
CA SER A 24 -20.45 -23.37 -9.41
C SER A 24 -19.96 -23.10 -7.98
N ILE A 25 -20.67 -23.61 -6.97
CA ILE A 25 -20.35 -23.40 -5.56
C ILE A 25 -18.97 -23.97 -5.19
N PRO A 26 -18.55 -25.17 -5.64
CA PRO A 26 -17.21 -25.68 -5.38
C PRO A 26 -16.08 -24.73 -5.83
N ARG A 27 -16.26 -24.02 -6.95
CA ARG A 27 -15.29 -23.02 -7.42
C ARG A 27 -15.20 -21.82 -6.46
N HIS A 28 -16.31 -21.39 -5.90
CA HIS A 28 -16.33 -20.31 -4.90
C HIS A 28 -15.69 -20.76 -3.59
N LEU A 29 -16.01 -21.97 -3.12
CA LEU A 29 -15.37 -22.56 -1.94
C LEU A 29 -13.86 -22.68 -2.10
N PHE A 30 -13.38 -23.11 -3.28
CA PHE A 30 -11.95 -23.13 -3.59
C PHE A 30 -11.31 -21.74 -3.44
N ASN A 31 -11.93 -20.69 -3.99
CA ASN A 31 -11.41 -19.33 -3.88
C ASN A 31 -11.41 -18.82 -2.43
N ILE A 32 -12.45 -19.14 -1.66
CA ILE A 32 -12.56 -18.79 -0.24
C ILE A 32 -11.48 -19.51 0.57
N VAL A 33 -11.33 -20.83 0.41
CA VAL A 33 -10.31 -21.62 1.10
C VAL A 33 -8.92 -21.09 0.79
N ARG A 34 -8.63 -20.80 -0.48
CA ARG A 34 -7.35 -20.22 -0.88
C ARG A 34 -7.12 -18.86 -0.21
N GLY A 35 -8.07 -17.93 -0.35
CA GLY A 35 -7.96 -16.60 0.25
C GLY A 35 -7.82 -16.63 1.78
N ALA A 36 -8.57 -17.52 2.45
CA ALA A 36 -8.48 -17.70 3.90
C ALA A 36 -7.14 -18.32 4.30
N SER A 37 -6.63 -19.30 3.54
CA SER A 37 -5.35 -19.95 3.82
C SER A 37 -4.20 -18.95 3.67
N ASP A 38 -4.21 -18.15 2.60
CA ASP A 38 -3.21 -17.09 2.39
C ASP A 38 -3.26 -16.03 3.50
N ALA A 39 -4.46 -15.67 3.95
CA ALA A 39 -4.62 -14.75 5.07
C ALA A 39 -4.12 -15.34 6.40
N VAL A 40 -4.36 -16.63 6.64
CA VAL A 40 -3.82 -17.35 7.80
C VAL A 40 -2.29 -17.35 7.75
N ASP A 41 -1.69 -17.70 6.61
CA ASP A 41 -0.23 -17.69 6.43
C ASP A 41 0.36 -16.30 6.71
N ALA A 42 -0.24 -15.26 6.15
CA ALA A 42 0.19 -13.87 6.33
C ALA A 42 0.16 -13.44 7.81
N LEU A 43 -0.98 -13.65 8.47
CA LEU A 43 -1.17 -13.22 9.86
C LEU A 43 -0.33 -14.04 10.84
N GLN A 44 -0.18 -15.35 10.60
CA GLN A 44 0.69 -16.20 11.41
C GLN A 44 2.16 -15.83 11.25
N LEU A 45 2.62 -15.54 10.02
CA LEU A 45 3.97 -15.06 9.79
C LEU A 45 4.21 -13.71 10.48
N PHE A 46 3.26 -12.77 10.38
CA PHE A 46 3.37 -11.49 11.08
C PHE A 46 3.49 -11.67 12.60
N LEU A 47 2.63 -12.49 13.23
CA LEU A 47 2.73 -12.77 14.66
C LEU A 47 4.06 -13.46 15.04
N LYS A 48 4.59 -14.33 14.18
CA LYS A 48 5.92 -14.92 14.38
C LYS A 48 7.01 -13.84 14.39
N LEU A 49 7.04 -12.98 13.37
CA LEU A 49 8.03 -11.90 13.24
C LEU A 49 7.92 -10.85 14.36
N LEU A 50 6.69 -10.57 14.81
CA LEU A 50 6.44 -9.66 15.91
C LEU A 50 7.16 -10.10 17.20
N ASN A 51 7.17 -11.42 17.45
CA ASN A 51 7.76 -12.06 18.63
C ASN A 51 9.14 -12.70 18.35
N GLU A 52 9.76 -12.41 17.21
CA GLU A 52 11.03 -13.03 16.82
C GLU A 52 12.18 -12.48 17.67
N GLU A 53 12.76 -13.35 18.51
CA GLU A 53 13.96 -13.05 19.33
C GLU A 53 15.25 -13.42 18.60
N GLU A 54 15.22 -14.43 17.73
CA GLU A 54 16.35 -14.91 16.94
C GLU A 54 16.01 -14.97 15.45
N ILE A 55 16.98 -14.63 14.59
CA ILE A 55 16.75 -14.59 13.14
C ILE A 55 16.57 -16.00 12.58
N ASP A 56 15.36 -16.33 12.14
CA ASP A 56 15.13 -17.50 11.30
C ASP A 56 15.54 -17.20 9.85
N LYS A 57 16.79 -17.52 9.48
CA LYS A 57 17.33 -17.31 8.12
C LYS A 57 16.61 -18.10 7.02
N SER A 58 15.76 -19.08 7.37
CA SER A 58 14.97 -19.86 6.41
C SER A 58 13.59 -19.25 6.16
N SER A 59 13.11 -18.40 7.07
CA SER A 59 11.84 -17.71 6.92
C SER A 59 11.94 -16.60 5.88
N PRO A 60 10.85 -16.35 5.12
CA PRO A 60 10.81 -15.27 4.13
C PRO A 60 10.89 -13.87 4.74
N GLY A 61 10.74 -13.74 6.06
CA GLY A 61 10.88 -12.47 6.77
C GLY A 61 9.80 -11.45 6.45
N TYR A 62 10.16 -10.19 6.58
CA TYR A 62 9.30 -9.07 6.25
C TYR A 62 9.18 -8.86 4.74
N LEU A 63 10.13 -9.36 3.95
CA LEU A 63 10.02 -9.41 2.48
C LEU A 63 8.79 -10.22 2.00
N ALA A 64 8.21 -11.07 2.85
CA ALA A 64 6.94 -11.72 2.55
C ALA A 64 5.76 -10.74 2.39
N PHE A 65 5.87 -9.52 2.91
CA PHE A 65 4.86 -8.46 2.77
C PHE A 65 5.27 -7.44 1.69
N ASP A 66 6.31 -7.74 0.94
CA ASP A 66 6.77 -6.87 -0.12
C ASP A 66 6.09 -7.16 -1.47
N ALA A 67 4.89 -6.62 -1.61
CA ALA A 67 4.08 -6.60 -2.82
C ALA A 67 4.68 -5.72 -3.94
N HIS A 68 5.58 -6.26 -4.75
CA HIS A 68 6.13 -5.55 -5.91
C HIS A 68 5.15 -5.58 -7.11
N VAL A 69 4.04 -4.84 -7.00
CA VAL A 69 3.01 -4.70 -8.04
C VAL A 69 3.21 -3.37 -8.77
N GLY A 70 4.32 -3.25 -9.51
CA GLY A 70 4.67 -2.05 -10.28
C GLY A 70 5.13 -0.89 -9.40
N ASP A 71 6.45 -0.77 -9.23
CA ASP A 71 7.30 0.42 -8.96
C ASP A 71 6.76 1.57 -8.09
N THR A 72 5.77 1.33 -7.23
CA THR A 72 5.12 2.38 -6.46
C THR A 72 4.93 2.05 -5.01
N SER A 73 5.24 3.04 -4.19
CA SER A 73 4.89 3.06 -2.77
C SER A 73 5.48 1.89 -1.98
N CYS A 74 6.55 1.24 -2.47
CA CYS A 74 7.28 0.23 -1.69
C CYS A 74 7.80 0.83 -0.38
N GLN A 75 8.27 2.08 -0.41
CA GLN A 75 8.61 2.88 0.74
C GLN A 75 7.42 3.10 1.68
N LEU A 76 6.22 3.40 1.16
CA LEU A 76 5.03 3.60 2.01
C LEU A 76 4.65 2.28 2.69
N ARG A 77 4.63 1.16 1.97
CA ARG A 77 4.34 -0.16 2.56
C ARG A 77 5.37 -0.54 3.62
N ALA A 78 6.66 -0.34 3.34
CA ALA A 78 7.73 -0.62 4.31
C ALA A 78 7.57 0.24 5.58
N CYS A 79 7.27 1.53 5.42
CA CYS A 79 7.02 2.45 6.53
C CYS A 79 5.76 2.08 7.33
N MET A 80 4.65 1.76 6.66
CA MET A 80 3.41 1.32 7.31
C MET A 80 3.64 0.04 8.12
N LEU A 81 4.36 -0.94 7.55
CA LEU A 81 4.68 -2.18 8.26
C LEU A 81 5.59 -1.92 9.49
N LEU A 82 6.58 -1.05 9.35
CA LEU A 82 7.45 -0.65 10.47
C LEU A 82 6.66 0.07 11.57
N GLU A 83 5.73 0.95 11.20
CA GLU A 83 4.86 1.65 12.15
C GLU A 83 4.03 0.67 12.98
N ILE A 84 3.39 -0.31 12.32
CA ILE A 84 2.62 -1.38 12.99
C ILE A 84 3.53 -2.15 13.96
N LEU A 85 4.72 -2.57 13.51
CA LEU A 85 5.66 -3.35 14.32
C LEU A 85 6.14 -2.60 15.55
N ASN A 86 6.58 -1.35 15.37
CA ASN A 86 7.04 -0.52 16.48
C ASN A 86 5.94 -0.34 17.52
N ARG A 87 4.71 -0.06 17.07
CA ARG A 87 3.56 0.09 17.96
C ARG A 87 3.27 -1.20 18.73
N TYR A 88 3.18 -2.33 18.04
CA TYR A 88 2.76 -3.58 18.67
C TYR A 88 3.84 -4.12 19.61
N ARG A 89 5.13 -3.95 19.26
CA ARG A 89 6.25 -4.31 20.15
C ARG A 89 6.29 -3.42 21.40
N GLN A 90 6.00 -2.13 21.29
CA GLN A 90 5.91 -1.22 22.45
C GLN A 90 4.81 -1.62 23.44
N GLN A 91 3.70 -2.16 22.94
CA GLN A 91 2.58 -2.64 23.77
C GLN A 91 2.75 -4.08 24.27
N GLY A 92 3.76 -4.80 23.77
CA GLY A 92 4.06 -6.18 24.09
C GLY A 92 2.96 -7.17 23.69
N SER A 93 3.05 -8.41 24.20
CA SER A 93 2.07 -9.49 23.93
C SER A 93 0.65 -9.21 24.44
N SER A 94 0.43 -8.09 25.16
CA SER A 94 -0.89 -7.67 25.64
C SER A 94 -1.67 -6.80 24.65
N ALA A 95 -1.03 -6.37 23.56
CA ALA A 95 -1.64 -5.53 22.53
C ALA A 95 -2.99 -6.12 22.11
N MET A 96 -4.07 -5.33 22.26
CA MET A 96 -5.41 -5.78 21.90
C MET A 96 -5.46 -6.20 20.44
N GLU A 97 -4.73 -5.48 19.61
CA GLU A 97 -4.62 -5.67 18.18
C GLU A 97 -3.99 -7.03 17.83
N ALA A 98 -2.95 -7.48 18.54
CA ALA A 98 -2.37 -8.81 18.35
C ALA A 98 -3.37 -9.94 18.71
N ARG A 99 -4.19 -9.73 19.76
CA ARG A 99 -5.29 -10.65 20.10
C ARG A 99 -6.37 -10.68 19.02
N HIS A 100 -6.69 -9.54 18.41
CA HIS A 100 -7.62 -9.49 17.28
C HIS A 100 -7.08 -10.22 16.05
N ILE A 101 -5.77 -10.10 15.75
CA ILE A 101 -5.12 -10.88 14.69
C ILE A 101 -5.22 -12.38 14.98
N GLN A 102 -4.89 -12.81 16.20
CA GLN A 102 -4.99 -14.21 16.61
C GLN A 102 -6.43 -14.74 16.48
N ARG A 103 -7.42 -13.95 16.91
CA ARG A 103 -8.83 -14.30 16.77
C ARG A 103 -9.25 -14.42 15.31
N THR A 104 -8.74 -13.54 14.45
CA THR A 104 -8.99 -13.59 13.00
C THR A 104 -8.43 -14.88 12.40
N ILE A 105 -7.23 -15.30 12.79
CA ILE A 105 -6.64 -16.58 12.36
C ILE A 105 -7.54 -17.77 12.73
N GLU A 106 -8.07 -17.81 13.96
CA GLU A 106 -8.98 -18.88 14.41
C GLU A 106 -10.25 -18.95 13.57
N ILE A 107 -10.85 -17.80 13.28
CA ILE A 107 -12.07 -17.70 12.47
C ILE A 107 -11.79 -18.17 11.03
N LEU A 108 -10.69 -17.71 10.42
CA LEU A 108 -10.30 -18.13 9.08
C LEU A 108 -10.05 -19.65 8.99
N LYS A 109 -9.39 -20.24 10.00
CA LYS A 109 -9.20 -21.71 10.08
C LYS A 109 -10.54 -22.44 10.14
N LYS A 110 -11.50 -21.93 10.91
CA LYS A 110 -12.85 -22.50 10.96
C LYS A 110 -13.57 -22.40 9.61
N VAL A 111 -13.47 -21.26 8.92
CA VAL A 111 -14.02 -21.08 7.57
C VAL A 111 -13.41 -22.07 6.58
N ILE A 112 -12.08 -22.29 6.63
CA ILE A 112 -11.41 -23.27 5.77
C ILE A 112 -11.97 -24.68 6.00
N GLU A 113 -12.13 -25.09 7.26
CA GLU A 113 -12.64 -26.41 7.59
C GLU A 113 -14.10 -26.57 7.16
N ASN A 114 -14.96 -25.60 7.51
CA ASN A 114 -16.37 -25.58 7.10
C ASN A 114 -16.51 -25.61 5.56
N ALA A 115 -15.62 -24.93 4.82
CA ALA A 115 -15.65 -24.93 3.37
C ALA A 115 -15.23 -26.27 2.77
N ARG A 116 -14.29 -26.97 3.40
CA ARG A 116 -13.91 -28.33 3.00
C ARG A 116 -15.04 -29.31 3.24
N THR A 117 -15.68 -29.27 4.40
CA THR A 117 -16.86 -30.09 4.72
C THR A 117 -17.98 -29.85 3.71
N LEU A 118 -18.36 -28.59 3.48
CA LEU A 118 -19.41 -28.25 2.53
C LEU A 118 -19.06 -28.69 1.09
N CYS A 119 -17.80 -28.56 0.67
CA CYS A 119 -17.37 -29.02 -0.65
C CYS A 119 -17.48 -30.55 -0.76
N GLN A 120 -17.09 -31.29 0.28
CA GLN A 120 -17.21 -32.75 0.31
C GLN A 120 -18.68 -33.17 0.23
N ASP A 121 -19.56 -32.50 0.96
CA ASP A 121 -20.99 -32.78 0.94
C ASP A 121 -21.59 -32.56 -0.45
N ILE A 122 -21.24 -31.46 -1.13
CA ILE A 122 -21.68 -31.17 -2.49
C ILE A 122 -21.18 -32.23 -3.48
N CYS A 123 -19.92 -32.66 -3.36
CA CYS A 123 -19.37 -33.74 -4.19
C CYS A 123 -20.09 -35.08 -3.93
N ASN A 124 -20.46 -35.37 -2.69
CA ASN A 124 -21.21 -36.57 -2.33
C ASN A 124 -22.64 -36.54 -2.89
N LEU A 125 -23.29 -35.37 -2.98
CA LEU A 125 -24.58 -35.25 -3.68
C LEU A 125 -24.47 -35.62 -5.16
N ALA A 126 -23.41 -35.14 -5.83
CA ALA A 126 -23.18 -35.45 -7.23
C ALA A 126 -22.99 -36.96 -7.46
N ALA A 127 -22.29 -37.63 -6.54
CA ALA A 127 -22.09 -39.08 -6.58
C ALA A 127 -23.37 -39.87 -6.30
N THR A 128 -24.19 -39.42 -5.33
CA THR A 128 -25.40 -40.12 -4.88
C THR A 128 -26.66 -39.74 -5.67
N LYS A 129 -26.58 -38.75 -6.56
CA LYS A 129 -27.74 -38.15 -7.27
C LYS A 129 -28.82 -37.62 -6.32
N ALA A 130 -28.44 -37.29 -5.08
CA ALA A 130 -29.36 -36.70 -4.11
C ALA A 130 -29.68 -35.24 -4.47
N ALA A 131 -30.85 -34.77 -4.04
CA ALA A 131 -31.33 -33.43 -4.34
C ALA A 131 -30.57 -32.37 -3.50
N PRO A 132 -30.17 -31.21 -4.06
CA PRO A 132 -29.41 -30.16 -3.34
C PRO A 132 -30.05 -29.65 -2.04
N GLU A 133 -31.37 -29.76 -1.93
CA GLU A 133 -32.15 -29.33 -0.77
C GLU A 133 -31.81 -30.11 0.50
N THR A 134 -31.22 -31.31 0.40
CA THR A 134 -30.74 -32.06 1.56
C THR A 134 -29.56 -31.38 2.26
N LEU A 135 -28.86 -30.48 1.56
CA LEU A 135 -27.83 -29.60 2.12
C LEU A 135 -28.34 -28.16 2.29
N GLU A 136 -29.65 -27.94 2.26
CA GLU A 136 -30.28 -26.61 2.33
C GLU A 136 -29.81 -25.68 1.19
N ILE A 137 -29.34 -26.25 0.08
CA ILE A 137 -28.96 -25.50 -1.12
C ILE A 137 -30.19 -25.38 -2.00
N SER A 138 -30.66 -24.16 -2.24
CA SER A 138 -31.78 -23.90 -3.16
C SER A 138 -31.46 -24.42 -4.58
N LYS A 139 -32.49 -24.87 -5.33
CA LYS A 139 -32.38 -25.19 -6.77
C LYS A 139 -31.82 -24.02 -7.58
N HIS A 140 -32.11 -22.80 -7.13
CA HIS A 140 -31.62 -21.58 -7.75
C HIS A 140 -30.17 -21.23 -7.37
N GLY A 141 -29.55 -22.02 -6.49
CA GLY A 141 -28.19 -21.82 -6.00
C GLY A 141 -28.10 -20.90 -4.78
N MET A 142 -26.88 -20.52 -4.44
CA MET A 142 -26.57 -19.64 -3.31
C MET A 142 -25.85 -18.38 -3.78
N THR A 143 -26.15 -17.26 -3.13
CA THR A 143 -25.35 -16.03 -3.17
C THR A 143 -24.02 -16.22 -2.45
N ILE A 144 -23.06 -15.32 -2.66
CA ILE A 144 -21.80 -15.36 -1.91
C ILE A 144 -22.05 -15.15 -0.41
N ASP A 145 -23.00 -14.28 -0.06
CA ASP A 145 -23.35 -14.00 1.34
C ASP A 145 -23.97 -15.23 2.03
N GLU A 146 -24.88 -15.94 1.35
CA GLU A 146 -25.42 -17.22 1.84
C GLU A 146 -24.31 -18.28 2.02
N ILE A 147 -23.35 -18.34 1.09
CA ILE A 147 -22.17 -19.23 1.22
C ILE A 147 -21.37 -18.84 2.46
N LEU A 148 -20.97 -17.57 2.60
CA LEU A 148 -20.17 -17.10 3.74
C LEU A 148 -20.86 -17.31 5.08
N GLN A 149 -22.17 -17.05 5.16
CA GLN A 149 -22.97 -17.34 6.35
C GLN A 149 -22.92 -18.82 6.72
N ARG A 150 -23.03 -19.72 5.73
CA ARG A 150 -22.94 -21.17 5.93
C ARG A 150 -21.55 -21.63 6.37
N LEU A 151 -20.51 -20.91 5.95
CA LEU A 151 -19.14 -21.13 6.43
C LEU A 151 -18.89 -20.56 7.83
N GLU A 152 -19.90 -19.93 8.43
CA GLU A 152 -19.81 -19.19 9.69
C GLU A 152 -18.80 -18.03 9.63
N TRP A 153 -18.59 -17.47 8.45
CA TRP A 153 -17.88 -16.20 8.32
C TRP A 153 -18.81 -15.09 8.82
N THR A 154 -18.44 -14.51 9.96
CA THR A 154 -19.11 -13.34 10.53
C THR A 154 -18.18 -12.16 10.36
N ASP A 155 -18.67 -11.11 9.71
CA ASP A 155 -17.90 -9.88 9.61
C ASP A 155 -17.64 -9.37 11.03
N LEU A 156 -16.37 -9.12 11.34
CA LEU A 156 -15.88 -8.87 12.69
C LEU A 156 -16.37 -7.54 13.28
N ARG A 157 -17.16 -6.77 12.53
CA ARG A 157 -17.70 -5.46 12.92
C ARG A 157 -19.17 -5.42 13.30
N THR A 158 -19.95 -6.49 13.13
CA THR A 158 -21.36 -6.47 13.53
C THR A 158 -21.55 -7.17 14.88
N PRO A 159 -21.42 -6.47 16.03
CA PRO A 159 -22.34 -6.81 17.10
C PRO A 159 -23.73 -6.59 16.52
N HIS A 160 -24.58 -7.62 16.56
CA HIS A 160 -26.01 -7.45 16.32
C HIS A 160 -26.51 -6.35 17.26
N ARG A 161 -26.57 -5.10 16.77
CA ARG A 161 -27.28 -4.03 17.45
C ARG A 161 -28.74 -4.40 17.26
N ASN A 162 -29.24 -5.22 18.18
CA ASN A 162 -30.66 -5.44 18.36
C ASN A 162 -31.29 -4.05 18.48
N GLN A 163 -31.92 -3.58 17.40
CA GLN A 163 -32.83 -2.46 17.44
C GLN A 163 -34.04 -2.90 18.26
N LYS A 164 -33.90 -2.80 19.58
CA LYS A 164 -35.03 -2.54 20.48
C LYS A 164 -34.76 -1.19 21.10
N GLY A 165 -35.61 -0.24 20.71
CA GLY A 165 -35.39 1.18 20.90
C GLY A 165 -35.27 1.60 22.35
N SER A 166 -34.59 2.72 22.56
CA SER A 166 -34.80 3.63 23.69
C SER A 166 -34.21 4.99 23.31
N ASN A 167 -34.90 6.04 23.74
CA ASN A 167 -34.79 7.41 23.28
C ASN A 167 -33.51 8.16 23.70
N ALA A 168 -33.22 9.18 22.90
CA ALA A 168 -32.51 10.43 23.16
C ALA A 168 -31.90 10.68 24.55
N THR A 169 -30.62 11.08 24.57
CA THR A 169 -30.21 12.27 25.33
C THR A 169 -28.94 12.88 24.72
N GLN A 170 -29.05 14.16 24.36
CA GLN A 170 -27.95 15.03 23.93
C GLN A 170 -27.00 15.31 25.10
N PHE A 171 -25.69 15.25 24.86
CA PHE A 171 -24.71 16.00 25.63
C PHE A 171 -23.71 16.65 24.69
N SER A 172 -23.72 17.99 24.73
CA SER A 172 -22.75 18.89 24.11
C SER A 172 -21.45 18.92 24.92
N SER A 173 -20.30 18.94 24.25
CA SER A 173 -19.04 19.37 24.87
C SER A 173 -18.26 20.29 23.93
N ALA A 174 -17.91 21.45 24.47
CA ALA A 174 -17.24 22.58 23.84
C ALA A 174 -15.75 22.31 23.51
N PRO A 175 -15.16 23.05 22.56
CA PRO A 175 -13.75 22.92 22.21
C PRO A 175 -12.83 23.62 23.22
N SER A 176 -11.78 22.92 23.63
CA SER A 176 -10.70 23.44 24.46
C SER A 176 -9.68 24.20 23.60
N SER A 177 -9.50 25.48 23.88
CA SER A 177 -8.52 26.39 23.28
C SER A 177 -7.14 26.17 23.89
N VAL A 178 -6.14 25.87 23.06
CA VAL A 178 -4.72 25.97 23.46
C VAL A 178 -4.14 27.26 22.89
N VAL A 179 -3.72 28.11 23.82
CA VAL A 179 -3.07 29.41 23.63
C VAL A 179 -1.61 29.17 23.22
N SER A 180 -1.24 29.54 22.00
CA SER A 180 0.16 29.62 21.57
C SER A 180 0.71 31.01 21.83
N ARG A 181 1.74 31.05 22.69
CA ARG A 181 2.48 32.22 23.14
C ARG A 181 3.42 32.66 22.02
N SER A 182 3.14 33.83 21.44
CA SER A 182 3.97 34.46 20.41
C SER A 182 5.25 35.04 21.04
N THR A 183 6.41 34.68 20.51
CA THR A 183 7.66 35.43 20.68
C THR A 183 8.03 36.06 19.35
N SER A 184 7.88 37.38 19.31
CA SER A 184 8.31 38.29 18.26
C SER A 184 9.81 38.20 18.01
N ARG A 185 10.20 38.13 16.74
CA ARG A 185 11.50 38.65 16.29
C ARG A 185 11.30 39.43 15.00
N ASP A 186 11.43 40.75 15.15
CA ASP A 186 11.53 41.73 14.09
C ASP A 186 12.70 41.42 13.15
N ARG A 187 12.47 41.58 11.84
CA ARG A 187 13.45 42.16 10.92
C ARG A 187 12.75 42.82 9.73
N LEU A 188 12.89 44.14 9.69
CA LEU A 188 12.78 45.06 8.55
C LEU A 188 13.85 44.66 7.50
N SER A 189 13.80 44.96 6.20
CA SER A 189 13.23 46.09 5.45
C SER A 189 13.19 45.75 3.94
N GLU A 190 12.51 46.63 3.17
CA GLU A 190 12.72 47.00 1.74
C GLU A 190 12.45 45.94 0.66
N GLY A 191 11.69 46.19 -0.42
CA GLY A 191 11.09 47.39 -0.98
C GLY A 191 10.87 47.16 -2.50
N SER A 192 10.01 47.97 -3.11
CA SER A 192 9.80 48.17 -4.57
C SER A 192 8.48 47.58 -5.15
N VAL A 193 7.43 48.40 -5.33
CA VAL A 193 6.98 49.06 -6.59
C VAL A 193 6.62 48.04 -7.68
N GLY A 194 5.43 47.98 -8.29
CA GLY A 194 4.27 48.85 -8.42
C GLY A 194 3.42 48.34 -9.61
N ASN A 195 2.24 48.94 -9.81
CA ASN A 195 1.22 48.74 -10.87
C ASN A 195 0.22 47.59 -10.65
N THR A 196 -1.08 47.80 -10.36
CA THR A 196 -2.18 48.67 -10.87
C THR A 196 -2.80 48.28 -12.21
N ASN A 197 -4.10 47.96 -12.11
CA ASN A 197 -5.20 48.05 -13.10
C ASN A 197 -5.19 46.99 -14.22
N THR A 198 -6.30 46.48 -14.77
CA THR A 198 -7.65 47.04 -14.93
C THR A 198 -8.59 45.92 -15.46
N ILE A 199 -9.79 45.79 -14.86
CA ILE A 199 -11.13 45.81 -15.49
C ILE A 199 -11.48 44.82 -16.63
N ALA A 200 -12.41 43.94 -16.28
CA ALA A 200 -13.74 43.65 -16.85
C ALA A 200 -13.95 43.29 -18.34
N SER A 201 -14.71 42.22 -18.56
CA SER A 201 -16.12 42.20 -19.05
C SER A 201 -16.43 40.79 -19.57
N SER A 202 -17.38 40.02 -19.02
CA SER A 202 -18.85 40.12 -19.17
C SER A 202 -19.38 39.74 -20.57
N ALA A 203 -20.03 38.57 -20.64
CA ALA A 203 -21.18 38.23 -21.51
C ALA A 203 -21.76 36.89 -20.94
N THR A 204 -22.87 36.80 -20.19
CA THR A 204 -24.31 36.82 -20.61
C THR A 204 -24.56 36.21 -22.01
N SER A 205 -25.51 35.30 -22.27
CA SER A 205 -26.64 34.73 -21.50
C SER A 205 -27.35 33.65 -22.36
N ILE A 206 -28.38 32.98 -21.80
CA ILE A 206 -29.54 32.28 -22.42
C ILE A 206 -29.22 30.88 -23.00
N SER A 207 -29.84 29.76 -22.61
CA SER A 207 -31.29 29.51 -22.59
C SER A 207 -31.67 28.26 -21.80
N ASP A 208 -32.84 28.35 -21.16
CA ASP A 208 -33.63 27.30 -20.55
C ASP A 208 -33.90 26.08 -21.46
N ALA A 209 -33.79 24.89 -20.86
CA ALA A 209 -34.56 23.73 -21.26
C ALA A 209 -34.83 22.86 -20.02
N THR A 210 -36.04 22.97 -19.49
CA THR A 210 -36.62 22.06 -18.49
C THR A 210 -36.75 20.64 -19.05
N PRO A 211 -36.29 19.60 -18.33
CA PRO A 211 -36.77 18.24 -18.53
C PRO A 211 -37.69 17.81 -17.39
N VAL A 212 -38.88 17.41 -17.84
CA VAL A 212 -39.95 16.66 -17.18
C VAL A 212 -39.44 15.65 -16.16
N GLU A 213 -39.93 15.78 -14.91
CA GLU A 213 -39.80 14.79 -13.84
C GLU A 213 -40.51 13.49 -14.24
N GLN A 214 -39.74 12.42 -14.45
CA GLN A 214 -40.26 11.06 -14.37
C GLN A 214 -39.98 10.51 -12.96
N HIS A 215 -41.04 10.35 -12.20
CA HIS A 215 -41.05 9.65 -10.92
C HIS A 215 -40.75 8.16 -11.14
N GLU A 216 -39.48 7.79 -11.20
CA GLU A 216 -39.07 6.41 -10.93
C GLU A 216 -39.14 6.16 -9.42
N LYS A 217 -40.01 5.23 -9.03
CA LYS A 217 -40.00 4.64 -7.69
C LYS A 217 -38.67 3.91 -7.49
N GLN A 218 -37.67 4.62 -6.99
CA GLN A 218 -36.52 4.02 -6.33
C GLN A 218 -37.05 3.16 -5.19
N SER A 219 -37.04 1.84 -5.41
CA SER A 219 -37.20 0.89 -4.33
C SER A 219 -35.97 1.04 -3.44
N GLU A 220 -36.18 1.48 -2.20
CA GLU A 220 -35.16 1.50 -1.14
C GLU A 220 -34.68 0.06 -0.91
N ILE A 221 -33.66 -0.35 -1.66
CA ILE A 221 -32.91 -1.57 -1.40
C ILE A 221 -32.03 -1.26 -0.19
N PRO A 222 -32.10 -2.06 0.90
CA PRO A 222 -31.20 -1.88 2.02
C PRO A 222 -29.77 -2.14 1.51
N SER A 223 -28.99 -1.07 1.35
CA SER A 223 -27.58 -1.17 1.04
C SER A 223 -26.91 -1.84 2.23
N ILE A 224 -26.52 -3.10 2.08
CA ILE A 224 -25.66 -3.78 3.05
C ILE A 224 -24.28 -3.14 2.90
N VAL A 225 -24.04 -2.15 3.75
CA VAL A 225 -22.75 -1.47 3.87
C VAL A 225 -21.80 -2.43 4.56
N PHE A 226 -20.95 -3.10 3.76
CA PHE A 226 -19.77 -3.79 4.25
C PHE A 226 -18.89 -2.79 5.01
N ALA A 227 -18.19 -3.24 6.05
CA ALA A 227 -17.35 -2.43 6.91
C ALA A 227 -16.39 -1.51 6.11
N GLU A 228 -16.82 -0.27 5.87
CA GLU A 228 -15.95 0.83 5.47
C GLU A 228 -14.86 0.95 6.54
N ALA A 229 -13.61 1.16 6.14
CA ALA A 229 -12.60 1.64 7.07
C ALA A 229 -13.22 2.80 7.87
N SER A 230 -12.99 2.88 9.19
CA SER A 230 -13.59 3.95 10.01
C SER A 230 -13.20 5.35 9.54
N SER A 231 -12.21 5.42 8.66
CA SER A 231 -11.54 6.58 8.13
C SER A 231 -11.06 6.25 6.73
N ASP A 232 -11.13 7.21 5.81
CA ASP A 232 -10.43 7.13 4.51
C ASP A 232 -8.90 7.27 4.68
N TYR A 233 -8.42 7.47 5.91
CA TYR A 233 -7.01 7.62 6.27
C TYR A 233 -6.44 6.34 6.89
N TRP A 234 -5.13 6.16 6.69
CA TRP A 234 -4.36 5.10 7.33
C TRP A 234 -4.33 5.31 8.85
N GLU A 235 -4.86 4.33 9.58
CA GLU A 235 -4.89 4.35 11.04
C GLU A 235 -4.26 3.06 11.59
N PRO A 236 -2.99 3.08 12.05
CA PRO A 236 -2.28 1.88 12.52
C PRO A 236 -2.86 1.29 13.83
N TRP A 237 -3.88 1.95 14.42
CA TRP A 237 -4.66 1.45 15.56
C TRP A 237 -5.98 0.79 15.16
N ASP A 238 -6.47 0.97 13.93
CA ASP A 238 -7.60 0.21 13.42
C ASP A 238 -7.10 -1.17 13.00
N TRP A 239 -7.28 -2.16 13.89
CA TRP A 239 -6.81 -3.52 13.66
C TRP A 239 -7.38 -4.15 12.38
N HIS A 240 -8.54 -3.69 11.88
CA HIS A 240 -9.08 -4.15 10.60
C HIS A 240 -8.23 -3.65 9.43
N GLN A 241 -7.84 -2.36 9.43
CA GLN A 241 -6.93 -1.82 8.42
C GLN A 241 -5.60 -2.57 8.46
N VAL A 242 -5.09 -2.87 9.65
CA VAL A 242 -3.84 -3.64 9.82
C VAL A 242 -3.99 -5.06 9.26
N VAL A 243 -5.05 -5.79 9.58
CA VAL A 243 -5.31 -7.13 9.03
C VAL A 243 -5.40 -7.07 7.51
N HIS A 244 -6.16 -6.12 6.95
CA HIS A 244 -6.27 -5.94 5.51
C HIS A 244 -4.92 -5.66 4.87
N PHE A 245 -4.16 -4.72 5.42
CA PHE A 245 -2.83 -4.36 4.96
C PHE A 245 -1.89 -5.58 4.93
N LEU A 246 -1.82 -6.35 6.03
CA LEU A 246 -0.96 -7.53 6.12
C LEU A 246 -1.36 -8.60 5.10
N VAL A 247 -2.66 -8.92 5.02
CA VAL A 247 -3.17 -9.94 4.11
C VAL A 247 -2.97 -9.55 2.65
N TYR A 248 -3.32 -8.33 2.25
CA TYR A 248 -3.13 -7.90 0.86
C TYR A 248 -1.67 -7.79 0.48
N SER A 249 -0.83 -7.21 1.34
CA SER A 249 0.61 -7.08 1.07
C SER A 249 1.25 -8.45 0.87
N TYR A 250 0.87 -9.45 1.68
CA TYR A 250 1.33 -10.83 1.53
C TYR A 250 0.78 -11.51 0.27
N ILE A 251 -0.51 -11.37 -0.03
CA ILE A 251 -1.11 -12.01 -1.22
C ILE A 251 -0.54 -11.43 -2.51
N LEU A 252 -0.34 -10.10 -2.55
CA LEU A 252 0.23 -9.42 -3.70
C LEU A 252 1.72 -9.75 -3.90
N SER A 253 2.47 -10.00 -2.81
CA SER A 253 3.86 -10.49 -2.92
C SER A 253 3.90 -11.95 -3.43
N LYS A 254 2.96 -12.80 -2.99
CA LYS A 254 2.88 -14.23 -3.33
C LYS A 254 2.39 -14.49 -4.76
N TYR A 255 1.38 -13.77 -5.20
CA TYR A 255 0.73 -13.96 -6.50
C TYR A 255 0.96 -12.77 -7.41
N LYS A 256 2.17 -12.70 -7.98
CA LYS A 256 2.49 -11.73 -9.03
C LYS A 256 1.70 -12.05 -10.30
N HIS A 257 0.47 -11.54 -10.40
CA HIS A 257 -0.31 -11.54 -11.63
C HIS A 257 -0.79 -10.13 -11.93
N PHE A 258 -0.26 -9.56 -13.01
CA PHE A 258 -0.74 -8.30 -13.58
C PHE A 258 -2.13 -8.54 -14.19
N ILE A 259 -3.12 -7.79 -13.73
CA ILE A 259 -4.39 -7.65 -14.44
C ILE A 259 -4.51 -6.18 -14.77
N VAL A 260 -4.24 -5.84 -16.04
CA VAL A 260 -4.56 -4.51 -16.59
C VAL A 260 -6.07 -4.38 -16.57
N ARG A 261 -6.60 -3.54 -15.69
CA ARG A 261 -8.00 -3.10 -15.76
C ARG A 261 -8.01 -1.76 -16.47
N ALA A 262 -8.62 -1.73 -17.66
CA ALA A 262 -9.03 -0.46 -18.25
C ALA A 262 -10.09 0.13 -17.30
N ASN A 263 -9.75 1.24 -16.63
CA ASN A 263 -10.73 1.98 -15.85
C ASN A 263 -11.78 2.51 -16.83
N THR A 264 -13.03 2.11 -16.59
CA THR A 264 -14.18 2.83 -17.14
C THR A 264 -14.42 3.98 -16.17
N SER A 265 -14.24 5.19 -16.68
CA SER A 265 -14.44 6.45 -15.98
C SER A 265 -15.89 6.57 -15.51
N ASP A 266 -16.09 6.61 -14.21
CA ASP A 266 -17.23 7.25 -13.56
C ASP A 266 -16.91 7.33 -12.06
N ASP A 267 -16.30 8.44 -11.64
CA ASP A 267 -16.49 9.08 -10.33
C ASP A 267 -15.63 10.35 -10.26
N GLN A 268 -16.27 11.52 -10.41
CA GLN A 268 -15.67 12.81 -10.07
C GLN A 268 -15.67 12.95 -8.54
N VAL A 269 -14.52 12.76 -7.89
CA VAL A 269 -14.36 13.03 -6.47
C VAL A 269 -14.21 14.55 -6.28
N ASN A 270 -15.15 15.14 -5.54
CA ASN A 270 -15.18 16.57 -5.24
C ASN A 270 -14.17 16.91 -4.13
N ILE A 271 -12.98 17.40 -4.50
CA ILE A 271 -11.88 17.76 -3.59
C ILE A 271 -12.08 19.19 -3.07
N ASN A 272 -13.14 19.43 -2.28
CA ASN A 272 -13.40 20.76 -1.73
C ASN A 272 -13.65 20.73 -0.21
N SER A 273 -12.66 20.23 0.54
CA SER A 273 -12.45 20.57 1.96
C SER A 273 -11.11 20.02 2.42
N ARG A 274 -10.05 20.85 2.44
CA ARG A 274 -8.79 20.48 3.10
C ARG A 274 -8.37 21.57 4.09
N PRO A 275 -7.95 21.20 5.32
CA PRO A 275 -7.35 22.14 6.26
C PRO A 275 -6.00 22.64 5.74
N ASN A 276 -5.57 23.79 6.27
CA ASN A 276 -4.38 24.53 5.91
C ASN A 276 -3.11 23.64 5.89
N ILE A 277 -2.59 23.33 4.70
CA ILE A 277 -1.48 22.38 4.43
C ILE A 277 -0.10 22.95 4.83
N GLU A 278 -0.02 24.25 5.15
CA GLU A 278 1.24 24.90 5.56
C GLU A 278 1.92 24.25 6.79
N SER A 279 1.23 23.36 7.53
CA SER A 279 1.80 22.62 8.66
C SER A 279 2.29 21.19 8.34
N VAL A 280 2.19 20.70 7.11
CA VAL A 280 2.48 19.28 6.77
C VAL A 280 3.90 19.05 6.27
N ILE A 281 4.58 20.09 5.78
CA ILE A 281 6.01 20.02 5.45
C ILE A 281 6.77 20.06 6.77
N ARG A 282 7.09 18.88 7.30
CA ARG A 282 7.88 18.72 8.52
C ARG A 282 9.28 19.35 8.36
N GLU A 283 9.93 19.59 9.49
CA GLU A 283 11.35 20.01 9.56
C GLU A 283 12.20 19.21 8.58
N ASN A 284 13.23 19.86 8.02
CA ASN A 284 14.22 19.22 7.15
C ASN A 284 14.70 17.93 7.84
N ILE A 285 14.33 16.78 7.26
CA ILE A 285 15.00 15.52 7.56
C ILE A 285 16.47 15.76 7.19
N CYS A 286 17.39 15.18 7.94
CA CYS A 286 18.82 15.24 7.65
C CYS A 286 19.33 13.82 7.84
N TRP A 287 19.93 13.26 6.79
CA TRP A 287 20.49 11.91 6.82
C TRP A 287 21.95 12.00 7.26
N ASP A 288 22.30 11.23 8.29
CA ASP A 288 23.68 10.96 8.63
C ASP A 288 24.06 9.58 8.07
N LEU A 289 24.97 9.59 7.09
CA LEU A 289 25.42 8.36 6.44
C LEU A 289 26.75 7.91 7.03
N SER A 290 26.82 6.63 7.39
CA SER A 290 28.06 5.97 7.75
C SER A 290 28.29 4.77 6.87
N GLN A 291 29.51 4.63 6.35
CA GLN A 291 29.93 3.43 5.66
C GLN A 291 30.26 2.36 6.70
N VAL A 292 29.65 1.18 6.55
CA VAL A 292 29.92 0.01 7.38
C VAL A 292 30.63 -1.06 6.54
N THR A 293 31.56 -1.77 7.18
CA THR A 293 32.28 -2.92 6.62
C THR A 293 32.09 -4.15 7.52
N ASP A 294 32.67 -5.29 7.15
CA ASP A 294 32.42 -6.63 7.72
C ASP A 294 32.24 -6.70 9.25
N ALA A 295 33.10 -6.05 10.04
CA ALA A 295 33.00 -6.10 11.50
C ALA A 295 31.72 -5.43 12.05
N ALA A 296 31.26 -4.34 11.44
CA ALA A 296 30.00 -3.68 11.80
C ALA A 296 28.79 -4.44 11.23
N LEU A 297 28.99 -5.17 10.12
CA LEU A 297 27.97 -6.06 9.58
C LEU A 297 27.73 -7.25 10.53
N ASP A 298 28.72 -7.78 11.25
CA ASP A 298 28.54 -8.91 12.17
C ASP A 298 27.50 -8.64 13.28
N GLU A 299 27.44 -7.42 13.81
CA GLU A 299 26.39 -7.02 14.76
C GLU A 299 25.02 -6.98 14.08
N LEU A 300 24.96 -6.41 12.88
CA LEU A 300 23.74 -6.36 12.06
C LEU A 300 23.27 -7.76 11.66
N HIS A 301 24.18 -8.72 11.44
CA HIS A 301 23.89 -10.11 11.13
C HIS A 301 23.10 -10.83 12.22
N GLN A 302 23.18 -10.34 13.46
CA GLN A 302 22.49 -10.90 14.61
C GLN A 302 21.21 -10.14 14.96
N SER A 303 20.97 -8.99 14.34
CA SER A 303 19.85 -8.12 14.66
C SER A 303 18.52 -8.59 14.05
N CYS A 304 17.57 -8.97 14.91
CA CYS A 304 16.16 -9.25 14.55
C CYS A 304 15.31 -7.98 14.42
N ARG A 305 15.91 -6.80 14.64
CA ARG A 305 15.20 -5.53 14.55
C ARG A 305 14.98 -5.18 13.07
N PRO A 306 13.73 -4.95 12.64
CA PRO A 306 13.46 -4.56 11.26
C PRO A 306 14.05 -3.17 10.98
N HIS A 307 14.62 -3.01 9.79
CA HIS A 307 15.13 -1.76 9.26
C HIS A 307 14.46 -1.48 7.92
N LEU A 308 14.28 -0.20 7.59
CA LEU A 308 14.05 0.19 6.21
C LEU A 308 15.33 -0.09 5.44
N VAL A 309 15.24 -0.97 4.45
CA VAL A 309 16.34 -1.34 3.57
C VAL A 309 16.09 -0.66 2.24
N ILE A 310 16.94 0.31 1.93
CA ILE A 310 16.94 1.01 0.66
C ILE A 310 18.00 0.37 -0.21
N CYS A 311 17.57 -0.11 -1.36
CA CYS A 311 18.40 -0.83 -2.31
C CYS A 311 18.58 0.01 -3.55
N GLY A 312 19.82 0.09 -4.01
CA GLY A 312 20.15 0.85 -5.19
C GLY A 312 21.45 0.40 -5.81
N ASN A 313 21.68 0.88 -7.03
CA ASN A 313 22.88 0.58 -7.80
C ASN A 313 23.48 1.91 -8.28
N SER A 314 24.80 1.92 -8.40
CA SER A 314 25.53 3.00 -9.03
C SER A 314 26.37 2.49 -10.20
N LEU A 315 26.49 3.30 -11.25
CA LEU A 315 27.46 3.15 -12.32
C LEU A 315 27.75 4.50 -12.96
N ASP A 316 28.92 4.66 -13.57
CA ASP A 316 29.13 5.77 -14.51
C ASP A 316 28.37 5.51 -15.82
N GLY A 317 27.09 5.90 -15.85
CA GLY A 317 26.20 5.74 -16.99
C GLY A 317 24.71 5.90 -16.65
N GLU A 318 23.86 5.55 -17.61
CA GLU A 318 22.40 5.60 -17.50
C GLU A 318 21.79 4.21 -17.24
N THR A 319 20.50 4.16 -16.90
CA THR A 319 19.76 2.92 -16.66
C THR A 319 19.81 1.93 -17.82
N ALA A 320 19.85 2.41 -19.07
CA ALA A 320 19.96 1.52 -20.23
C ALA A 320 21.28 0.74 -20.23
N GLU A 321 22.39 1.41 -19.94
CA GLU A 321 23.71 0.77 -19.85
C GLU A 321 23.79 -0.21 -18.68
N TYR A 322 23.14 0.10 -17.54
CA TYR A 322 23.03 -0.82 -16.43
C TYR A 322 22.40 -2.15 -16.84
N LEU A 323 21.25 -2.08 -17.52
CA LEU A 323 20.49 -3.25 -17.95
C LEU A 323 21.28 -4.09 -18.97
N GLU A 324 22.05 -3.44 -19.86
CA GLU A 324 22.94 -4.11 -20.80
C GLU A 324 24.10 -4.83 -20.10
N ARG A 325 24.67 -4.24 -19.04
CA ARG A 325 25.81 -4.81 -18.30
C ARG A 325 25.41 -5.93 -17.33
N LEU A 326 24.17 -5.93 -16.85
CA LEU A 326 23.67 -6.84 -15.80
C LEU A 326 23.94 -8.34 -16.07
N PRO A 327 23.76 -8.91 -17.28
CA PRO A 327 24.01 -10.33 -17.53
C PRO A 327 25.49 -10.73 -17.34
N THR A 328 26.39 -9.79 -17.61
CA THR A 328 27.84 -9.99 -17.60
C THR A 328 28.52 -9.55 -16.32
N ALA A 329 27.86 -8.73 -15.50
CA ALA A 329 28.40 -8.23 -14.23
C ALA A 329 28.69 -9.37 -13.24
N ARG A 330 29.79 -9.23 -12.51
CA ARG A 330 30.26 -10.18 -11.48
C ARG A 330 30.85 -9.40 -10.31
N LEU A 331 30.78 -9.98 -9.12
CA LEU A 331 31.46 -9.46 -7.95
C LEU A 331 32.97 -9.38 -8.20
N HIS A 332 33.57 -8.28 -7.74
CA HIS A 332 35.02 -8.14 -7.74
C HIS A 332 35.65 -9.18 -6.81
N LYS A 333 36.91 -9.55 -7.11
CA LYS A 333 37.68 -10.48 -6.28
C LYS A 333 38.54 -9.76 -5.25
N ASP A 334 38.75 -8.46 -5.43
CA ASP A 334 39.50 -7.59 -4.56
C ASP A 334 38.60 -6.51 -3.95
N ASP A 335 38.85 -6.21 -2.68
CA ASP A 335 38.07 -5.22 -1.94
C ASP A 335 38.56 -3.77 -2.19
N ASN A 336 39.56 -3.59 -3.06
CA ASN A 336 40.27 -2.33 -3.29
C ASN A 336 39.90 -1.65 -4.62
N CYS A 337 38.65 -1.81 -5.07
CA CYS A 337 38.18 -1.16 -6.29
C CYS A 337 38.13 0.36 -6.12
N GLU A 338 38.96 1.09 -6.88
CA GLU A 338 39.02 2.56 -6.83
C GLU A 338 37.66 3.19 -7.18
N ASP A 339 36.96 2.65 -8.17
CA ASP A 339 35.61 3.13 -8.56
C ASP A 339 34.61 2.98 -7.40
N ASN A 340 34.62 1.84 -6.71
CA ASN A 340 33.74 1.62 -5.56
C ASN A 340 34.07 2.59 -4.40
N VAL A 341 35.36 2.80 -4.11
CA VAL A 341 35.81 3.75 -3.10
C VAL A 341 35.35 5.18 -3.43
N GLN A 342 35.45 5.57 -4.70
CA GLN A 342 35.00 6.88 -5.17
C GLN A 342 33.47 7.00 -5.06
N HIS A 343 32.70 6.01 -5.52
CA HIS A 343 31.24 5.99 -5.38
C HIS A 343 30.79 6.08 -3.92
N CYS A 344 31.41 5.34 -3.00
CA CYS A 344 31.10 5.44 -1.57
C CYS A 344 31.38 6.85 -1.03
N ARG A 345 32.50 7.46 -1.43
CA ARG A 345 32.83 8.84 -1.02
C ARG A 345 31.81 9.85 -1.52
N ASP A 346 31.42 9.74 -2.79
CA ASP A 346 30.45 10.65 -3.40
C ASP A 346 29.07 10.49 -2.77
N LEU A 347 28.65 9.26 -2.48
CA LEU A 347 27.40 8.98 -1.77
C LEU A 347 27.41 9.60 -0.37
N LEU A 348 28.46 9.39 0.42
CA LEU A 348 28.59 9.96 1.76
C LEU A 348 28.62 11.50 1.77
N ALA A 349 29.18 12.12 0.73
CA ALA A 349 29.26 13.57 0.61
C ALA A 349 27.99 14.23 0.05
N SER A 350 27.06 13.43 -0.49
CA SER A 350 25.87 13.93 -1.17
C SER A 350 24.70 14.20 -0.22
N ASP A 351 23.90 15.21 -0.56
CA ASP A 351 22.68 15.57 0.14
C ASP A 351 21.57 14.55 -0.17
N GLN A 352 21.35 13.61 0.76
CA GLN A 352 20.37 12.55 0.57
C GLN A 352 18.95 13.06 0.49
N ASP A 353 18.60 14.13 1.21
CA ASP A 353 17.25 14.70 1.11
C ASP A 353 17.02 15.24 -0.29
N ARG A 354 18.02 15.93 -0.85
CA ARG A 354 17.93 16.42 -2.23
C ARG A 354 17.88 15.28 -3.24
N ASN A 355 18.70 14.25 -3.07
CA ASN A 355 18.69 13.06 -3.93
C ASN A 355 17.31 12.38 -3.93
N VAL A 356 16.72 12.18 -2.75
CA VAL A 356 15.42 11.54 -2.58
C VAL A 356 14.30 12.37 -3.19
N LEU A 357 14.32 13.69 -3.01
CA LEU A 357 13.36 14.59 -3.64
C LEU A 357 13.46 14.53 -5.17
N ALA A 358 14.68 14.52 -5.72
CA ALA A 358 14.90 14.40 -7.16
C ALA A 358 14.42 13.05 -7.70
N ILE A 359 14.69 11.94 -6.99
CA ILE A 359 14.17 10.60 -7.32
C ILE A 359 12.64 10.60 -7.41
N PHE A 360 11.97 11.13 -6.38
CA PHE A 360 10.51 11.13 -6.36
C PHE A 360 9.90 12.14 -7.34
N ALA A 361 10.62 13.22 -7.66
CA ALA A 361 10.20 14.17 -8.67
C ALA A 361 10.16 13.55 -10.07
N ASP A 362 11.14 12.70 -10.40
CA ASP A 362 11.23 12.00 -11.70
C ASP A 362 10.24 10.82 -11.83
N HIS A 363 9.73 10.31 -10.70
CA HIS A 363 8.76 9.22 -10.68
C HIS A 363 7.35 9.68 -11.13
N ARG A 364 6.75 8.92 -12.07
CA ARG A 364 5.39 9.17 -12.59
C ARG A 364 4.26 8.64 -11.70
N HIS A 365 4.44 8.76 -10.38
CA HIS A 365 3.60 8.11 -9.40
C HIS A 365 3.09 9.12 -8.39
N TYR A 366 1.85 9.56 -8.60
CA TYR A 366 1.26 10.65 -7.87
C TYR A 366 0.45 10.16 -6.66
N ALA A 367 0.54 10.88 -5.55
CA ALA A 367 -0.27 10.61 -4.35
C ALA A 367 -1.72 11.13 -4.49
N PHE A 368 -2.16 11.43 -5.71
CA PHE A 368 -3.48 11.95 -6.04
C PHE A 368 -3.97 11.35 -7.36
N PRO A 369 -5.30 11.20 -7.53
CA PRO A 369 -5.86 10.71 -8.78
C PRO A 369 -5.64 11.71 -9.91
N LEU A 370 -5.33 11.20 -11.11
CA LEU A 370 -5.33 11.99 -12.34
C LEU A 370 -6.76 12.09 -12.89
N THR A 371 -7.04 13.16 -13.62
CA THR A 371 -8.39 13.50 -14.12
C THR A 371 -8.79 12.70 -15.35
N GLY A 372 -7.85 12.01 -16.00
CA GLY A 372 -8.04 11.37 -17.31
C GLY A 372 -7.74 12.32 -18.49
N GLU A 373 -7.50 13.62 -18.21
CA GLU A 373 -7.20 14.62 -19.23
C GLU A 373 -5.73 14.58 -19.68
N GLU A 374 -4.86 13.84 -18.99
CA GLU A 374 -3.42 13.74 -19.25
C GLU A 374 -3.10 13.25 -20.67
N GLY A 375 -3.98 12.44 -21.28
CA GLY A 375 -3.84 11.99 -22.66
C GLY A 375 -4.03 13.10 -23.69
N SER A 376 -4.77 14.16 -23.34
CA SER A 376 -5.10 15.28 -24.23
C SER A 376 -4.28 16.54 -23.95
N LEU A 377 -4.02 16.85 -22.67
CA LEU A 377 -3.32 18.05 -22.22
C LEU A 377 -1.82 17.82 -21.97
N GLY A 378 -1.40 16.55 -21.92
CA GLY A 378 -0.08 16.16 -21.44
C GLY A 378 -0.09 15.98 -19.92
N GLU A 379 0.60 14.94 -19.46
CA GLU A 379 0.67 14.57 -18.04
C GLU A 379 1.22 15.69 -17.16
N ASP A 380 2.37 16.27 -17.54
CA ASP A 380 3.00 17.35 -16.76
C ASP A 380 2.06 18.55 -16.59
N THR A 381 1.31 18.94 -17.62
CA THR A 381 0.33 20.04 -17.54
C THR A 381 -0.72 19.78 -16.47
N VAL A 382 -1.30 18.58 -16.44
CA VAL A 382 -2.34 18.20 -15.48
C VAL A 382 -1.77 18.16 -14.07
N ILE A 383 -0.60 17.54 -13.89
CA ILE A 383 0.05 17.45 -12.58
C ILE A 383 0.41 18.83 -12.03
N TYR A 384 1.01 19.68 -12.86
CA TYR A 384 1.43 21.01 -12.43
C TYR A 384 0.24 21.86 -11.99
N GLY A 385 -0.88 21.77 -12.73
CA GLY A 385 -2.15 22.39 -12.32
C GLY A 385 -2.61 21.91 -10.96
N ILE A 386 -2.73 20.59 -10.76
CA ILE A 386 -3.15 20.00 -9.48
C ILE A 386 -2.22 20.42 -8.33
N MET A 387 -0.91 20.42 -8.55
CA MET A 387 0.06 20.78 -7.52
C MET A 387 0.00 22.26 -7.14
N ASP A 388 -0.11 23.16 -8.11
CA ASP A 388 -0.20 24.60 -7.85
C ASP A 388 -1.55 25.01 -7.27
N ASP A 389 -2.63 24.28 -7.57
CA ASP A 389 -3.93 24.43 -6.91
C ASP A 389 -3.85 24.06 -5.42
N VAL A 390 -3.00 23.10 -5.06
CA VAL A 390 -2.75 22.71 -3.66
C VAL A 390 -1.81 23.69 -2.95
N ALA A 391 -0.71 24.06 -3.61
CA ALA A 391 0.29 24.97 -3.08
C ALA A 391 0.98 25.74 -4.23
N PRO A 392 0.72 27.05 -4.39
CA PRO A 392 1.28 27.83 -5.48
C PRO A 392 2.82 27.76 -5.55
N GLY A 393 3.36 27.38 -6.71
CA GLY A 393 4.79 27.27 -6.96
C GLY A 393 5.36 25.88 -6.70
N LEU A 394 4.54 24.93 -6.26
CA LEU A 394 4.94 23.54 -6.05
C LEU A 394 5.30 22.85 -7.38
N SER A 395 4.63 23.21 -8.48
CA SER A 395 4.97 22.69 -9.81
C SER A 395 6.39 23.05 -10.23
N LYS A 396 6.82 24.29 -9.95
CA LYS A 396 8.18 24.78 -10.24
C LYS A 396 9.23 24.05 -9.41
N GLN A 397 8.92 23.75 -8.14
CA GLN A 397 9.81 22.96 -7.29
C GLN A 397 9.94 21.53 -7.82
N LEU A 398 8.83 20.91 -8.23
CA LEU A 398 8.85 19.59 -8.86
C LEU A 398 9.71 19.60 -10.13
N GLN A 399 9.52 20.59 -11.02
CA GLN A 399 10.27 20.70 -12.25
C GLN A 399 11.78 20.88 -11.98
N ALA A 400 12.15 21.78 -11.06
CA ALA A 400 13.55 21.96 -10.67
C ALA A 400 14.17 20.66 -10.13
N SER A 401 13.40 19.87 -9.37
CA SER A 401 13.85 18.58 -8.87
C SER A 401 13.89 17.46 -9.93
N LYS A 402 13.07 17.53 -10.98
CA LYS A 402 13.20 16.66 -12.15
C LYS A 402 14.48 16.98 -12.93
N GLU A 403 14.74 18.27 -13.16
CA GLU A 403 15.88 18.73 -13.97
C GLU A 403 17.23 18.37 -13.31
N GLU A 404 17.33 18.49 -11.99
CA GLU A 404 18.55 18.14 -11.26
C GLU A 404 18.79 16.64 -11.12
N ALA A 405 17.78 15.78 -11.30
CA ALA A 405 17.88 14.35 -11.01
C ALA A 405 19.05 13.72 -11.77
N ARG A 406 19.21 14.05 -13.05
CA ARG A 406 20.33 13.59 -13.87
C ARG A 406 21.69 14.12 -13.38
N GLU A 407 21.75 15.37 -12.91
CA GLU A 407 22.99 16.01 -12.42
C GLU A 407 23.44 15.41 -11.09
N LEU A 408 22.49 15.13 -10.19
CA LEU A 408 22.72 14.45 -8.92
C LEU A 408 23.09 12.97 -9.10
N GLY A 409 23.04 12.43 -10.33
CA GLY A 409 23.35 11.03 -10.59
C GLY A 409 22.22 10.08 -10.20
N THR A 410 20.98 10.54 -10.31
CA THR A 410 19.74 9.80 -10.08
C THR A 410 18.74 9.98 -11.24
N GLY A 411 17.51 9.47 -11.10
CA GLY A 411 16.50 9.36 -12.17
C GLY A 411 16.98 8.53 -13.38
N PRO A 412 17.21 9.13 -14.56
CA PRO A 412 17.79 8.42 -15.69
C PRO A 412 19.30 8.14 -15.52
N SER A 413 19.97 8.86 -14.61
CA SER A 413 21.39 8.64 -14.29
C SER A 413 21.55 7.69 -13.12
N MET A 414 22.62 6.90 -13.14
CA MET A 414 23.00 6.01 -12.03
C MET A 414 24.35 6.39 -11.43
N LYS A 415 24.87 7.59 -11.71
CA LYS A 415 26.23 8.00 -11.31
C LYS A 415 26.47 8.01 -9.80
N LEU A 416 25.48 8.42 -9.03
CA LEU A 416 25.61 8.53 -7.58
C LEU A 416 25.08 7.26 -6.90
N PHE A 417 23.76 7.10 -6.89
CA PHE A 417 23.07 5.95 -6.32
C PHE A 417 21.59 6.01 -6.69
N MET A 418 21.15 5.10 -7.56
CA MET A 418 19.75 5.00 -7.97
C MET A 418 18.96 4.16 -6.98
N TRP A 419 18.00 4.75 -6.25
CA TRP A 419 17.06 4.00 -5.43
C TRP A 419 16.17 3.16 -6.33
N GLN A 420 16.33 1.84 -6.28
CA GLN A 420 15.52 0.91 -7.05
C GLN A 420 14.35 0.38 -6.23
N HIS A 421 14.56 0.19 -4.92
CA HIS A 421 13.54 -0.40 -4.07
C HIS A 421 13.74 -0.10 -2.60
N VAL A 422 12.63 0.02 -1.87
CA VAL A 422 12.61 0.18 -0.42
C VAL A 422 11.76 -0.92 0.17
N ALA A 423 12.35 -1.71 1.07
CA ALA A 423 11.67 -2.78 1.77
C ALA A 423 11.85 -2.67 3.28
N LEU A 424 11.07 -3.42 4.02
CA LEU A 424 11.35 -3.67 5.43
C LEU A 424 11.98 -5.04 5.56
N GLU A 425 13.10 -5.16 6.27
CA GLU A 425 13.69 -6.46 6.63
C GLU A 425 14.62 -6.36 7.84
N ALA A 426 14.87 -7.49 8.52
CA ALA A 426 15.94 -7.62 9.49
C ALA A 426 17.31 -7.66 8.76
N PRO A 427 18.30 -6.83 9.13
CA PRO A 427 19.59 -6.75 8.45
C PRO A 427 20.26 -8.12 8.28
N GLY A 428 20.26 -8.97 9.31
CA GLY A 428 20.88 -10.29 9.20
C GLY A 428 20.18 -11.25 8.25
N ARG A 429 18.86 -11.12 8.05
CA ARG A 429 18.15 -11.89 7.02
C ARG A 429 18.46 -11.35 5.63
N PHE A 430 18.49 -10.03 5.47
CA PHE A 430 18.80 -9.37 4.20
C PHE A 430 20.24 -9.66 3.74
N LEU A 431 21.23 -9.51 4.63
CA LEU A 431 22.63 -9.80 4.33
C LEU A 431 22.86 -11.28 3.98
N HIS A 432 22.15 -12.20 4.65
CA HIS A 432 22.19 -13.63 4.29
C HIS A 432 21.66 -13.91 2.88
N LEU A 433 20.73 -13.10 2.37
CA LEU A 433 20.27 -13.18 0.98
C LEU A 433 21.32 -12.61 0.02
N LEU A 434 21.94 -11.47 0.36
CA LEU A 434 22.99 -10.86 -0.44
C LEU A 434 24.22 -11.76 -0.60
N HIS A 435 24.69 -12.38 0.50
CA HIS A 435 25.89 -13.25 0.48
C HIS A 435 25.74 -14.49 -0.40
N LYS A 436 24.51 -14.88 -0.76
CA LYS A 436 24.26 -16.01 -1.65
C LYS A 436 24.27 -15.63 -3.13
N ALA A 437 24.23 -14.34 -3.45
CA ALA A 437 24.20 -13.88 -4.83
C ALA A 437 25.63 -13.70 -5.36
N ASP A 438 25.92 -14.30 -6.51
CA ASP A 438 27.17 -14.15 -7.26
C ASP A 438 27.11 -13.00 -8.29
N ARG A 439 25.97 -12.32 -8.36
CA ARG A 439 25.62 -11.29 -9.34
C ARG A 439 24.86 -10.15 -8.67
N PRO A 440 24.84 -8.95 -9.27
CA PRO A 440 23.97 -7.87 -8.81
C PRO A 440 22.52 -8.36 -8.74
N ILE A 441 21.90 -8.19 -7.58
CA ILE A 441 20.47 -8.52 -7.40
C ILE A 441 19.69 -7.32 -7.88
N LEU A 442 18.80 -7.51 -8.86
CA LEU A 442 17.70 -6.58 -9.11
C LEU A 442 16.72 -6.72 -7.95
N ILE A 443 16.87 -5.86 -6.93
CA ILE A 443 15.99 -5.84 -5.78
C ILE A 443 14.67 -5.22 -6.24
N GLY A 444 13.76 -6.07 -6.69
CA GLY A 444 12.47 -5.77 -7.31
C GLY A 444 11.78 -7.08 -7.75
N ALA A 445 12.57 -8.10 -8.09
CA ALA A 445 12.12 -9.48 -8.04
C ALA A 445 11.93 -9.91 -6.57
N PRO A 446 10.98 -10.83 -6.24
CA PRO A 446 10.95 -11.37 -4.89
C PRO A 446 12.30 -12.06 -4.70
N VAL A 447 13.04 -11.69 -3.65
CA VAL A 447 14.38 -12.24 -3.33
C VAL A 447 14.34 -13.77 -3.10
N LEU A 448 13.15 -14.37 -3.16
CA LEU A 448 12.84 -15.75 -2.91
C LEU A 448 12.26 -16.46 -4.13
N LYS A 449 12.94 -16.41 -5.29
CA LYS A 449 12.85 -17.48 -6.30
C LYS A 449 14.20 -17.66 -7.04
N HIS A 450 15.23 -18.02 -6.29
CA HIS A 450 16.29 -18.84 -6.88
C HIS A 450 15.79 -20.29 -6.94
N ASP A 451 15.03 -20.63 -7.99
CA ASP A 451 15.12 -21.99 -8.51
C ASP A 451 16.35 -22.00 -9.42
N PRO A 452 17.44 -22.73 -9.06
CA PRO A 452 18.40 -23.10 -10.07
C PRO A 452 17.68 -24.10 -10.98
N VAL A 453 17.78 -23.91 -12.31
CA VAL A 453 17.35 -24.83 -13.38
C VAL A 453 15.91 -24.59 -13.91
N ARG A 454 15.78 -23.86 -15.03
CA ARG A 454 15.63 -24.39 -16.41
C ARG A 454 15.48 -23.25 -17.44
N LEU A 455 16.41 -23.23 -18.40
CA LEU A 455 16.24 -22.64 -19.74
C LEU A 455 15.19 -23.41 -20.53
#